data_AF-A0A7Y6AE58-F1
#
_entry.id   AF-A0A7Y6AE58-F1
#
_cell.length_a   1.000
_cell.length_b   1.000
_cell.length_c   1.000
_cell.angle_alpha   90.00
_cell.angle_beta   90.00
_cell.angle_gamma   90.00
#
_symmetry.space_group_name_H-M   'P 1'
#
loop_
_entity.id
_entity.type
_entity.pdbx_description
1 polymer ?
#
loop_
_entity_poly.entity_id
_entity_poly.type
_entity_poly.pdbx_seq_one_letter_code
_entity_poly.pdbx_strand_id
1 'polypeptide(L)'
;SEGANMPTTPDSVRILQEAGVAFGPGKAANAGGVATSALEMRQNAGRESWPFAAVETELAAIMRDIHDTCAATAERYGHPGDYVVGANIAGFERVAEAMLAQGLI
;
A
#
# COMPACT_ATOMS: atom_id res chain seq x y z
N SER A 1 -1.29 2.90 -13.17
CA SER A 1 -1.59 2.76 -11.73
C SER A 1 -3.09 2.94 -11.51
N GLU A 2 -3.68 2.23 -10.55
CA GLU A 2 -5.11 2.35 -10.26
C GLU A 2 -5.39 3.43 -9.20
N GLY A 3 -6.25 4.41 -9.52
CA GLY A 3 -6.72 5.42 -8.56
C GLY A 3 -8.05 5.07 -7.89
N ALA A 4 -8.91 4.30 -8.56
CA ALA A 4 -10.17 3.80 -8.01
C ALA A 4 -9.99 2.46 -7.28
N ASN A 5 -11.03 1.99 -6.59
CA ASN A 5 -11.03 0.66 -5.97
C ASN A 5 -11.43 -0.41 -7.00
N MET A 6 -10.46 -1.25 -7.37
CA MET A 6 -10.62 -2.37 -8.31
C MET A 6 -11.22 -1.98 -9.69
N PRO A 7 -10.68 -0.96 -10.40
CA PRO A 7 -11.17 -0.60 -11.72
C PRO A 7 -10.79 -1.61 -12.81
N THR A 8 -9.71 -2.37 -12.62
CA THR A 8 -9.22 -3.35 -13.60
C THR A 8 -9.75 -4.75 -13.26
N THR A 9 -10.35 -5.44 -14.25
CA THR A 9 -10.80 -6.82 -14.05
C THR A 9 -9.60 -7.77 -13.90
N PRO A 10 -9.74 -8.91 -13.19
CA PRO A 10 -8.66 -9.88 -13.03
C PRO A 10 -8.03 -10.34 -14.35
N ASP A 11 -8.85 -10.57 -15.38
CA ASP A 11 -8.36 -10.93 -16.71
C ASP A 11 -7.47 -9.84 -17.33
N SER A 12 -7.85 -8.57 -17.15
CA SER A 12 -7.08 -7.44 -17.66
C SER A 12 -5.76 -7.28 -16.90
N VAL A 13 -5.76 -7.54 -15.58
CA VAL A 13 -4.52 -7.55 -14.77
C VAL A 13 -3.55 -8.60 -15.31
N ARG A 14 -4.05 -9.82 -15.58
CA ARG A 14 -3.22 -10.90 -16.14
C ARG A 14 -2.64 -10.53 -17.50
N ILE A 15 -3.44 -9.94 -18.40
CA ILE A 15 -2.96 -9.49 -19.71
C ILE A 15 -1.84 -8.44 -19.56
N LEU A 16 -2.01 -7.48 -18.64
CA LEU A 16 -0.99 -6.46 -18.38
C LEU A 16 0.32 -7.07 -17.84
N GLN A 17 0.21 -8.03 -16.94
CA GLN A 17 1.37 -8.76 -16.39
C GLN A 17 2.08 -9.59 -17.45
N GLU A 18 1.34 -10.35 -18.27
CA GLU A 18 1.88 -11.14 -19.39
C GLU A 18 2.58 -10.25 -20.44
N ALA A 19 2.07 -9.02 -20.64
CA ALA A 19 2.67 -8.03 -21.54
C ALA A 19 3.88 -7.30 -20.95
N GLY A 20 4.28 -7.59 -19.70
CA GLY A 20 5.39 -6.92 -19.02
C GLY A 20 5.11 -5.45 -18.68
N VAL A 21 3.84 -5.04 -18.64
CA VAL A 21 3.43 -3.67 -18.30
C VAL A 21 3.43 -3.51 -16.79
N ALA A 22 4.15 -2.50 -16.29
CA ALA A 22 4.16 -2.19 -14.86
C ALA A 22 2.75 -1.84 -14.38
N PHE A 23 2.24 -2.61 -13.42
CA PHE A 23 0.89 -2.46 -12.87
C PHE A 23 0.94 -2.16 -11.37
N GLY A 24 0.42 -0.99 -10.99
CA GLY A 24 0.29 -0.57 -9.59
C GLY A 24 -1.14 -0.81 -9.09
N PRO A 25 -1.37 -1.78 -8.17
CA PRO A 25 -2.70 -2.14 -7.71
C PRO A 25 -3.33 -1.06 -6.84
N GLY A 26 -4.66 -0.92 -6.89
CA GLY A 26 -5.41 0.10 -6.16
C GLY A 26 -5.08 0.12 -4.67
N LYS A 27 -5.03 -1.05 -4.01
CA LYS A 27 -4.71 -1.17 -2.57
C LYS A 27 -3.37 -0.54 -2.15
N ALA A 28 -2.44 -0.34 -3.08
CA ALA A 28 -1.19 0.38 -2.85
C ALA A 28 -1.26 1.80 -3.42
N ALA A 29 -1.67 1.95 -4.68
CA ALA A 29 -1.62 3.21 -5.41
C ALA A 29 -2.62 4.27 -4.91
N ASN A 30 -3.78 3.86 -4.38
CA ASN A 30 -4.81 4.75 -3.86
C ASN A 30 -4.81 4.89 -2.32
N ALA A 31 -3.84 4.24 -1.65
CA ALA A 31 -3.73 4.23 -0.18
C ALA A 31 -3.49 5.62 0.43
N GLY A 32 -3.07 6.61 -0.37
CA GLY A 32 -2.82 7.97 0.07
C GLY A 32 -4.01 8.64 0.75
N GLY A 33 -5.25 8.31 0.37
CA GLY A 33 -6.44 8.82 1.04
C GLY A 33 -6.52 8.35 2.50
N VAL A 34 -6.39 7.04 2.72
CA VAL A 34 -6.39 6.45 4.07
C VAL A 34 -5.17 6.89 4.88
N ALA A 35 -4.00 7.00 4.24
CA ALA A 35 -2.78 7.52 4.88
C ALA A 35 -2.99 8.95 5.40
N THR A 36 -3.60 9.81 4.60
CA THR A 36 -3.91 11.20 5.00
C THR A 36 -4.90 11.24 6.16
N SER A 37 -5.90 10.36 6.18
CA SER A 37 -6.81 10.22 7.34
C SER A 37 -6.07 9.78 8.61
N ALA A 38 -5.08 8.89 8.51
CA ALA A 38 -4.26 8.52 9.65
C ALA A 38 -3.37 9.69 10.15
N LEU A 39 -2.86 10.52 9.24
CA LEU A 39 -2.15 11.75 9.60
C LEU A 39 -3.06 12.77 10.28
N GLU A 40 -4.32 12.86 9.88
CA GLU A 40 -5.35 13.67 10.56
C GLU A 40 -5.59 13.17 11.99
N MET A 41 -5.73 11.86 12.19
CA MET A 41 -5.86 11.26 13.52
C MET A 41 -4.64 11.55 14.41
N ARG A 42 -3.42 11.50 13.85
CA ARG A 42 -2.17 11.84 14.56
C ARG A 42 -2.15 13.29 15.01
N GLN A 43 -2.50 14.22 14.13
CA GLN A 43 -2.60 15.65 14.44
C GLN A 43 -3.64 15.91 15.55
N ASN A 44 -4.81 15.27 15.47
CA ASN A 44 -5.87 15.40 16.48
C ASN A 44 -5.42 14.86 17.85
N ALA A 45 -4.74 13.72 17.90
CA ALA A 45 -4.21 13.15 19.14
C ALA A 45 -3.13 14.05 19.78
N GLY A 46 -2.28 14.68 18.95
CA GLY A 46 -1.26 15.63 19.39
C GLY A 46 -1.78 17.04 19.67
N ARG A 47 -3.01 17.38 19.25
CA ARG A 47 -3.55 18.74 19.22
C ARG A 47 -2.68 19.70 18.40
N GLU A 48 -2.16 19.21 17.30
CA GLU A 48 -1.30 19.96 16.37
C GLU A 48 -2.06 20.25 15.08
N SER A 49 -1.63 21.29 14.37
CA SER A 49 -2.05 21.56 12.99
C SER A 49 -0.82 21.78 12.15
N TRP A 50 -0.67 20.97 11.10
CA TRP A 50 0.53 20.98 10.27
C TRP A 50 0.31 21.79 8.99
N PRO A 51 1.34 22.49 8.49
CA PRO A 51 1.28 23.11 7.17
C PRO A 51 1.20 22.03 6.09
N PHE A 52 0.63 22.39 4.94
CA PHE A 52 0.49 21.50 3.78
C PHE A 52 1.81 20.80 3.41
N ALA A 53 2.92 21.54 3.40
CA ALA A 53 4.24 21.00 3.06
C ALA A 53 4.68 19.86 4.00
N ALA A 54 4.36 19.94 5.29
CA ALA A 54 4.69 18.88 6.23
C ALA A 54 3.81 17.63 5.99
N VAL A 55 2.52 17.82 5.75
CA VAL A 55 1.60 16.71 5.43
C VAL A 55 2.01 16.03 4.11
N GLU A 56 2.39 16.81 3.10
CA GLU A 56 2.86 16.31 1.81
C GLU A 56 4.15 15.49 1.96
N THR A 57 5.11 15.94 2.77
CA THR A 57 6.36 15.22 3.02
C THR A 57 6.11 13.87 3.69
N GLU A 58 5.23 13.85 4.70
CA GLU A 58 4.84 12.61 5.39
C GLU A 58 4.07 11.67 4.47
N LEU A 59 3.13 12.18 3.67
CA LEU A 59 2.39 11.38 2.68
C LEU A 59 3.34 10.78 1.64
N ALA A 60 4.29 11.56 1.13
CA ALA A 60 5.27 11.09 0.15
C ALA A 60 6.17 10.00 0.74
N ALA A 61 6.54 10.11 2.03
CA ALA A 61 7.27 9.05 2.73
C ALA A 61 6.43 7.77 2.83
N ILE A 62 5.17 7.86 3.27
CA ILE A 62 4.27 6.71 3.35
C ILE A 62 4.10 6.01 2.00
N MET A 63 3.92 6.78 0.91
CA MET A 63 3.75 6.21 -0.43
C MET A 63 5.02 5.52 -0.94
N ARG A 64 6.21 6.05 -0.62
CA ARG A 64 7.49 5.39 -0.92
C ARG A 64 7.63 4.10 -0.12
N ASP A 65 7.31 4.12 1.17
CA ASP A 65 7.40 2.94 2.01
C ASP A 65 6.45 1.83 1.52
N ILE A 66 5.24 2.17 1.09
CA ILE A 66 4.29 1.23 0.47
C ILE A 66 4.89 0.62 -0.80
N HIS A 67 5.47 1.46 -1.67
CA HIS A 67 6.11 1.00 -2.89
C HIS A 67 7.26 0.02 -2.60
N ASP A 68 8.19 0.41 -1.72
CA ASP A 68 9.38 -0.36 -1.40
C ASP A 68 9.01 -1.68 -0.71
N THR A 69 8.02 -1.65 0.18
CA THR A 69 7.46 -2.87 0.80
C THR A 69 6.89 -3.81 -0.25
N CYS A 70 6.08 -3.30 -1.19
CA CYS A 70 5.50 -4.14 -2.24
C CYS A 70 6.58 -4.75 -3.13
N ALA A 71 7.58 -3.96 -3.55
CA ALA A 71 8.67 -4.43 -4.40
C ALA A 71 9.52 -5.50 -3.70
N ALA A 72 9.95 -5.22 -2.46
CA ALA A 72 10.77 -6.14 -1.67
C ALA A 72 10.03 -7.43 -1.34
N THR A 73 8.75 -7.37 -0.98
CA THR A 73 7.94 -8.56 -0.72
C THR A 73 7.73 -9.38 -1.98
N ALA A 74 7.45 -8.74 -3.12
CA ALA A 74 7.31 -9.45 -4.38
C ALA A 74 8.60 -10.20 -4.75
N GLU A 75 9.76 -9.57 -4.57
CA GLU A 75 11.07 -10.19 -4.78
C GLU A 75 11.34 -11.35 -3.80
N ARG A 76 11.08 -11.15 -2.50
CA ARG A 76 11.24 -12.17 -1.44
C ARG A 76 10.46 -13.46 -1.75
N TYR A 77 9.32 -13.35 -2.42
CA TYR A 77 8.45 -14.47 -2.78
C TYR A 77 8.65 -14.96 -4.22
N GLY A 78 9.68 -14.51 -4.93
CA GLY A 78 10.03 -15.02 -6.26
C GLY A 78 9.19 -14.43 -7.41
N HIS A 79 8.51 -13.31 -7.19
CA HIS A 79 7.71 -12.59 -8.18
C HIS A 79 8.20 -11.14 -8.38
N PRO A 80 9.49 -10.90 -8.73
CA PRO A 80 10.03 -9.54 -8.83
C PRO A 80 9.25 -8.68 -9.84
N GLY A 81 8.91 -7.46 -9.44
CA GLY A 81 8.11 -6.52 -10.25
C GLY A 81 6.60 -6.75 -10.20
N ASP A 82 6.11 -7.83 -9.56
CA ASP A 82 4.68 -8.06 -9.37
C ASP A 82 4.16 -7.37 -8.10
N TYR A 83 3.78 -6.10 -8.24
CA TYR A 83 3.20 -5.33 -7.14
C TYR A 83 1.85 -5.87 -6.65
N VAL A 84 1.12 -6.67 -7.44
CA VAL A 84 -0.14 -7.29 -6.99
C VAL A 84 0.16 -8.33 -5.92
N VAL A 85 1.12 -9.20 -6.19
CA VAL A 85 1.61 -10.22 -5.25
C VAL A 85 2.22 -9.55 -4.03
N GLY A 86 3.14 -8.61 -4.24
CA GLY A 86 3.80 -7.87 -3.15
C GLY A 86 2.83 -7.20 -2.19
N ALA A 87 1.85 -6.45 -2.73
CA ALA A 87 0.86 -5.75 -1.92
C ALA A 87 -0.07 -6.68 -1.15
N ASN A 88 -0.44 -7.82 -1.73
CA ASN A 88 -1.29 -8.81 -1.06
C ASN A 88 -0.56 -9.49 0.10
N ILE A 89 0.66 -9.97 -0.16
CA ILE A 89 1.44 -10.70 0.84
C ILE A 89 1.83 -9.77 1.99
N ALA A 90 2.35 -8.58 1.70
CA ALA A 90 2.78 -7.64 2.73
C ALA A 90 1.61 -7.19 3.63
N GLY A 91 0.45 -6.89 3.03
CA GLY A 91 -0.75 -6.55 3.78
C GLY A 91 -1.23 -7.71 4.66
N PHE A 92 -1.19 -8.94 4.15
CA PHE A 92 -1.60 -10.13 4.88
C PHE A 92 -0.65 -10.47 6.03
N GLU A 93 0.67 -10.53 5.79
CA GLU A 93 1.69 -10.83 6.81
C GLU A 93 1.53 -9.88 8.01
N ARG A 94 1.42 -8.58 7.75
CA ARG A 94 1.29 -7.57 8.81
C ARG A 94 0.07 -7.80 9.72
N VAL A 95 -1.07 -8.18 9.13
CA VAL A 95 -2.29 -8.46 9.90
C VAL A 95 -2.18 -9.80 10.62
N ALA A 96 -1.69 -10.83 9.94
CA ALA A 96 -1.54 -12.17 10.50
C ALA A 96 -0.58 -12.17 11.70
N GLU A 97 0.55 -11.47 11.62
CA GLU A 97 1.50 -11.31 12.72
C GLU A 97 0.87 -10.63 13.93
N ALA A 98 0.09 -9.56 13.70
CA ALA A 98 -0.62 -8.86 14.77
C ALA A 98 -1.68 -9.75 15.44
N MET A 99 -2.44 -10.53 14.65
CA MET A 99 -3.42 -11.48 15.17
C MET A 99 -2.76 -12.58 16.02
N LEU A 100 -1.65 -13.15 15.55
CA LEU A 100 -0.90 -14.16 16.29
C LEU A 100 -0.35 -13.59 17.62
N ALA A 101 0.13 -12.35 17.61
CA ALA A 101 0.64 -11.69 18.82
C ALA A 101 -0.47 -11.37 19.85
N GLN A 102 -1.69 -11.10 19.40
CA GLN A 102 -2.85 -10.83 20.26
C GLN A 102 -3.50 -12.10 20.82
N GLY A 103 -3.21 -13.27 20.24
CA GLY A 103 -3.78 -14.55 20.66
C GLY A 103 -5.25 -14.70 20.26
N LEU A 104 -5.93 -15.66 20.89
CA LEU A 104 -7.36 -15.88 20.66
C LEU A 104 -8.18 -14.90 21.52
N ILE A 105 -8.82 -13.92 20.88
CA ILE A 105 -9.65 -12.88 21.49
C ILE A 105 -11.08 -12.90 20.98
#